data_AF-A0A9D4QC48-F1
#
_entry.id   AF-A0A9D4QC48-F1
#
_cell.length_a   1.000
_cell.length_b   1.000
_cell.length_c   1.000
_cell.angle_alpha   90.00
_cell.angle_beta   90.00
_cell.angle_gamma   90.00
#
_symmetry.space_group_name_H-M   'P 1'
#
loop_
_entity.id
_entity.type
_entity.pdbx_description
1 polymer ?
#
loop_
_entity_poly.entity_id
_entity_poly.type
_entity_poly.pdbx_seq_one_letter_code
_entity_poly.pdbx_strand_id
1 'polypeptide(L)'
;MSRNRKPLTLGEKLRVIEEAEKRNGATKASIARDLNIPVSSLKTILAKKDSILLNAAKFGLNRKAAKDGKYAAMEKALVECEAALPVDDEPEFGSLELPGSFADYVGADDDVAVCSEVSLDDIIETVRPDTAGTSDEEEMDDAAEASVYLDTLVQKDGSPLAWLVALCFELQRAQLLAKYRTPGERHN
;
A
#
# COMPACT_ATOMS: atom_id res chain seq x y z
N MET A 1 -41.06 10.74 3.43
CA MET A 1 -40.56 11.47 2.25
C MET A 1 -39.20 12.09 2.59
N SER A 2 -38.10 11.41 2.28
CA SER A 2 -36.76 12.02 2.37
C SER A 2 -36.67 13.11 1.31
N ARG A 3 -36.52 14.38 1.69
CA ARG A 3 -36.23 15.44 0.71
C ARG A 3 -34.84 15.15 0.13
N ASN A 4 -34.77 14.85 -1.17
CA ASN A 4 -33.54 14.73 -1.93
C ASN A 4 -32.76 16.05 -1.87
N ARG A 5 -31.94 16.22 -0.83
CA ARG A 5 -31.06 17.39 -0.67
C ARG A 5 -29.79 17.14 -1.46
N LYS A 6 -29.36 18.13 -2.25
CA LYS A 6 -28.08 18.08 -2.95
C LYS A 6 -26.95 17.98 -1.90
N PRO A 7 -26.08 16.96 -1.97
CA PRO A 7 -24.95 16.84 -1.06
C PRO A 7 -23.90 17.90 -1.40
N LEU A 8 -23.54 18.73 -0.41
CA LEU A 8 -22.54 19.79 -0.53
C LEU A 8 -21.12 19.22 -0.37
N THR A 9 -20.22 19.69 -1.23
CA THR A 9 -18.77 19.45 -1.15
C THR A 9 -18.13 20.22 0.01
N LEU A 10 -16.92 19.83 0.42
CA LEU A 10 -16.14 20.54 1.43
C LEU A 10 -15.82 21.97 0.97
N GLY A 11 -15.47 22.17 -0.31
CA GLY A 11 -15.24 23.49 -0.89
C GLY A 11 -16.50 24.39 -0.88
N GLU A 12 -17.66 23.85 -1.22
CA GLU A 12 -18.93 24.60 -1.10
C GLU A 12 -19.23 24.99 0.36
N LYS A 13 -18.97 24.09 1.32
CA LYS A 13 -19.16 24.39 2.75
C LYS A 13 -18.20 25.49 3.23
N LEU A 14 -16.96 25.51 2.75
CA LEU A 14 -15.99 26.57 3.07
C LEU A 14 -16.46 27.93 2.56
N ARG A 15 -16.95 28.00 1.31
CA ARG A 15 -17.54 29.24 0.78
C ARG A 15 -18.74 29.71 1.62
N VAL A 16 -19.58 28.80 2.09
CA VAL A 16 -20.70 29.12 2.98
C VAL A 16 -20.21 29.70 4.31
N ILE A 17 -19.11 29.18 4.86
CA ILE A 17 -18.50 29.69 6.10
C ILE A 17 -17.92 31.09 5.86
N GLU A 18 -17.12 31.29 4.81
CA GLU A 18 -16.55 32.59 4.46
C GLU A 18 -17.63 33.66 4.24
N GLU A 19 -18.69 33.32 3.50
CA GLU A 19 -19.79 34.25 3.22
C GLU A 19 -20.61 34.56 4.48
N ALA A 20 -20.74 33.60 5.40
CA ALA A 20 -21.39 33.82 6.68
C ALA A 20 -20.55 34.73 7.60
N GLU A 21 -19.22 34.59 7.59
CA GLU A 21 -18.31 35.42 8.39
C GLU A 21 -18.19 36.85 7.86
N LYS A 22 -18.15 37.02 6.54
CA LYS A 22 -18.23 38.36 5.92
C LYS A 22 -19.52 39.10 6.30
N ARG A 23 -20.60 38.36 6.53
CA ARG A 23 -21.94 38.87 6.86
C ARG A 23 -22.29 38.64 8.33
N ASN A 24 -21.34 38.78 9.24
CA ASN A 24 -21.47 38.43 10.66
C ASN A 24 -22.61 39.13 11.44
N GLY A 25 -23.33 40.07 10.83
CA GLY A 25 -24.54 40.72 11.39
C GLY A 25 -25.86 40.37 10.69
N ALA A 26 -25.84 39.62 9.59
CA ALA A 26 -27.05 39.26 8.85
C ALA A 26 -27.78 38.08 9.51
N THR A 27 -29.11 38.04 9.36
CA THR A 27 -29.88 36.92 9.89
C THR A 27 -29.50 35.62 9.16
N LYS A 28 -29.34 34.52 9.91
CA LYS A 28 -29.03 33.19 9.33
C LYS A 28 -30.04 32.77 8.26
N ALA A 29 -31.28 33.26 8.36
CA ALA A 29 -32.34 33.03 7.39
C ALA A 29 -32.17 33.81 6.07
N SER A 30 -31.53 34.98 6.07
CA SER A 30 -31.21 35.69 4.81
C SER A 30 -30.03 35.02 4.11
N ILE A 31 -28.96 34.73 4.84
CA ILE A 31 -27.76 34.04 4.30
C ILE A 31 -28.15 32.68 3.69
N ALA A 32 -29.00 31.91 4.38
CA ALA A 32 -29.50 30.63 3.88
C ALA A 32 -30.33 30.75 2.59
N ARG A 33 -31.13 31.82 2.46
CA ARG A 33 -31.90 32.10 1.24
C ARG A 33 -30.99 32.46 0.08
N ASP A 34 -30.02 33.34 0.30
CA ASP A 34 -29.08 33.80 -0.73
C ASP A 34 -28.22 32.65 -1.27
N LEU A 35 -27.79 31.75 -0.38
CA LEU A 35 -26.98 30.57 -0.73
C LEU A 35 -27.83 29.38 -1.20
N ASN A 36 -29.17 29.50 -1.20
CA ASN A 36 -30.11 28.44 -1.54
C ASN A 36 -29.90 27.14 -0.73
N ILE A 37 -29.62 27.26 0.58
CA ILE A 37 -29.38 26.15 1.50
C ILE A 37 -30.41 26.20 2.64
N PRO A 38 -30.94 25.07 3.12
CA PRO A 38 -31.81 25.07 4.30
C PRO A 38 -31.12 25.66 5.54
N VAL A 39 -31.84 26.46 6.32
CA VAL A 39 -31.32 27.09 7.56
C VAL A 39 -30.73 26.04 8.53
N SER A 40 -31.33 24.85 8.60
CA SER A 40 -30.81 23.74 9.40
C SER A 40 -29.44 23.28 8.93
N SER A 41 -29.23 23.18 7.61
CA SER A 41 -27.94 22.82 7.03
C SER A 41 -26.87 23.89 7.27
N LEU A 42 -27.22 25.18 7.12
CA LEU A 42 -26.31 26.28 7.46
C LEU A 42 -25.87 26.22 8.93
N LYS A 43 -26.81 25.99 9.85
CA LYS A 43 -26.50 25.86 11.28
C LYS A 43 -25.53 24.71 11.55
N THR A 44 -25.73 23.56 10.92
CA THR A 44 -24.82 22.41 11.06
C THR A 44 -23.44 22.68 10.47
N ILE A 45 -23.37 23.37 9.32
CA ILE A 45 -22.09 23.72 8.68
C ILE A 45 -21.29 24.66 9.60
N LEU A 46 -21.92 25.71 10.14
CA LEU A 46 -21.25 26.65 11.04
C LEU A 46 -20.82 25.98 12.36
N ALA A 47 -21.63 25.07 12.91
CA ALA A 47 -21.27 24.31 14.10
C ALA A 47 -20.09 23.35 13.89
N LYS A 48 -19.86 22.90 12.65
CA LYS A 48 -18.79 21.96 12.28
C LYS A 48 -17.63 22.64 11.55
N LYS A 49 -17.50 23.96 11.64
CA LYS A 49 -16.51 24.76 10.92
C LYS A 49 -15.09 24.18 11.02
N ASP A 50 -14.60 23.93 12.23
CA ASP A 50 -13.22 23.48 12.45
C ASP A 50 -12.98 22.10 11.85
N SER A 51 -13.94 21.19 12.00
CA SER A 51 -13.89 19.87 11.37
C SER A 51 -13.90 19.95 9.84
N ILE A 52 -14.60 20.92 9.25
CA ILE A 52 -14.65 21.10 7.80
C ILE A 52 -13.31 21.63 7.27
N LEU A 53 -12.67 22.55 8.01
CA LEU A 53 -11.34 23.07 7.68
C LEU A 53 -10.27 21.96 7.72
N LEU A 54 -10.22 21.17 8.80
CA LEU A 54 -9.30 20.05 8.92
C LEU A 54 -9.52 19.00 7.83
N ASN A 55 -10.78 18.66 7.54
CA ASN A 55 -11.11 17.68 6.51
C ASN A 55 -10.82 18.21 5.10
N ALA A 56 -10.99 19.51 4.85
CA ALA A 56 -10.64 20.12 3.57
C ALA A 56 -9.13 20.05 3.32
N ALA A 57 -8.32 20.27 4.36
CA ALA A 57 -6.87 20.09 4.29
C ALA A 57 -6.48 18.62 4.05
N LYS A 58 -7.13 17.67 4.75
CA LYS A 58 -6.80 16.23 4.65
C LYS A 58 -7.24 15.59 3.33
N PHE A 59 -8.44 15.90 2.84
CA PHE A 59 -9.08 15.17 1.73
C PHE A 59 -9.25 16.00 0.44
N GLY A 60 -8.91 17.29 0.48
CA GLY A 60 -9.15 18.22 -0.61
C GLY A 60 -10.58 18.76 -0.69
N LEU A 61 -10.80 19.72 -1.60
CA LEU A 61 -12.03 20.52 -1.67
C LEU A 61 -13.22 19.80 -2.32
N ASN A 62 -12.95 18.86 -3.22
CA ASN A 62 -13.97 18.24 -4.08
C ASN A 62 -14.77 17.12 -3.39
N ARG A 63 -14.31 16.62 -2.24
CA ARG A 63 -15.00 15.54 -1.52
C ARG A 63 -16.28 16.06 -0.85
N LYS A 64 -17.33 15.23 -0.85
CA LYS A 64 -18.63 15.52 -0.19
C LYS A 64 -18.66 15.06 1.27
N ALA A 65 -17.92 13.99 1.56
CA ALA A 65 -17.82 13.39 2.89
C ALA A 65 -16.34 13.15 3.24
N ALA A 66 -16.03 13.39 4.51
CA ALA A 66 -14.78 12.99 5.13
C ALA A 66 -14.94 11.55 5.62
N LYS A 67 -14.68 10.60 4.73
CA LYS A 67 -14.66 9.18 5.06
C LYS A 67 -13.30 8.63 4.64
N ASP A 68 -12.62 8.04 5.60
CA ASP A 68 -11.39 7.28 5.35
C ASP A 68 -11.72 5.94 4.69
N GLY A 69 -10.74 5.37 3.98
CA GLY A 69 -10.85 4.04 3.40
C GLY A 69 -11.02 2.95 4.47
N LYS A 70 -11.44 1.76 4.06
CA LYS A 70 -11.52 0.58 4.96
C LYS A 70 -10.16 0.26 5.59
N TYR A 71 -9.08 0.57 4.87
CA TYR A 71 -7.71 0.28 5.25
C TYR A 71 -6.91 1.57 5.47
N ALA A 72 -7.50 2.55 6.15
CA ALA A 72 -6.89 3.87 6.38
C ALA A 72 -5.48 3.80 6.98
N ALA A 73 -5.22 2.84 7.87
CA ALA A 73 -3.91 2.64 8.48
C ALA A 73 -2.86 2.16 7.45
N MET A 74 -3.26 1.26 6.55
CA MET A 74 -2.41 0.75 5.48
C MET A 74 -2.16 1.82 4.41
N GLU A 75 -3.20 2.57 4.01
CA GLU A 75 -3.06 3.70 3.09
C GLU A 75 -2.08 4.75 3.67
N LYS A 76 -2.18 5.03 4.98
CA LYS A 76 -1.24 5.93 5.65
C LYS A 76 0.20 5.40 5.59
N ALA A 77 0.40 4.11 5.89
CA ALA A 77 1.73 3.49 5.83
C ALA A 77 2.33 3.52 4.42
N LEU A 78 1.51 3.28 3.39
CA LEU A 78 1.95 3.35 1.99
C LEU A 78 2.42 4.77 1.60
N VAL A 79 1.64 5.79 1.96
CA VAL A 79 2.01 7.20 1.68
C VAL A 79 3.28 7.60 2.45
N GLU A 80 3.44 7.12 3.68
CA GLU A 80 4.64 7.37 4.48
C GLU A 80 5.88 6.67 3.89
N CYS A 81 5.73 5.43 3.40
CA CYS A 81 6.79 4.72 2.70
C CYS A 81 7.18 5.42 1.40
N GLU A 82 6.21 5.88 0.59
CA GLU A 82 6.49 6.63 -0.64
C GLU A 82 7.24 7.93 -0.36
N ALA A 83 6.83 8.68 0.68
CA ALA A 83 7.50 9.92 1.07
C ALA A 83 8.91 9.70 1.67
N ALA A 84 9.19 8.51 2.20
CA ALA A 84 10.50 8.13 2.73
C ALA A 84 11.49 7.68 1.65
N LEU A 85 11.01 7.41 0.42
CA LEU A 85 11.90 7.14 -0.70
C LEU A 85 12.48 8.48 -1.18
N PRO A 86 13.82 8.66 -1.18
CA PRO A 86 14.44 9.85 -1.74
C PRO A 86 14.10 9.91 -3.23
N VAL A 87 13.44 11.00 -3.62
CA VAL A 87 13.08 11.31 -5.02
C VAL A 87 14.33 11.70 -5.85
N ASP A 88 15.50 11.78 -5.22
CA ASP A 88 16.71 12.37 -5.81
C ASP A 88 17.58 11.40 -6.63
N ASP A 89 17.16 10.16 -6.84
CA ASP A 89 17.74 9.32 -7.89
C ASP A 89 16.59 8.74 -8.71
N GLU A 90 16.05 9.53 -9.65
CA GLU A 90 15.62 8.93 -10.91
C GLU A 90 16.77 7.99 -11.29
N PRO A 91 16.59 6.66 -11.29
CA PRO A 91 17.60 5.83 -11.90
C PRO A 91 17.68 6.39 -13.32
N GLU A 92 18.80 7.04 -13.65
CA GLU A 92 19.17 7.16 -15.03
C GLU A 92 19.17 5.71 -15.50
N PHE A 93 18.06 5.29 -16.11
CA PHE A 93 18.03 4.27 -17.13
C PHE A 93 18.83 4.87 -18.30
N GLY A 94 20.08 5.25 -18.02
CA GLY A 94 21.09 5.56 -18.98
C GLY A 94 21.11 4.33 -19.82
N SER A 95 20.65 4.49 -21.05
CA SER A 95 20.51 3.49 -22.08
C SER A 95 21.51 2.38 -21.83
N LEU A 96 21.07 1.33 -21.14
CA LEU A 96 21.87 0.14 -20.98
C LEU A 96 21.95 -0.36 -22.41
N GLU A 97 23.07 -0.07 -23.06
CA GLU A 97 23.49 -0.76 -24.27
C GLU A 97 23.65 -2.21 -23.83
N LEU A 98 22.51 -2.92 -23.80
CA LEU A 98 22.47 -4.34 -23.57
C LEU A 98 23.41 -4.94 -24.63
N PRO A 99 24.52 -5.57 -24.22
CA PRO A 99 25.46 -6.17 -25.15
C PRO A 99 24.78 -7.39 -25.76
N GLY A 100 24.04 -7.18 -26.84
CA GLY A 100 23.31 -8.23 -27.52
C GLY A 100 22.27 -7.62 -28.46
N SER A 101 22.23 -8.12 -29.68
CA SER A 101 21.11 -7.84 -30.55
C SER A 101 19.89 -8.60 -30.02
N PHE A 102 18.68 -8.09 -30.27
CA PHE A 102 17.45 -8.80 -29.95
C PHE A 102 17.43 -10.24 -30.52
N ALA A 103 18.13 -10.47 -31.64
CA ALA A 103 18.28 -11.80 -32.25
C ALA A 103 19.08 -12.78 -31.39
N ASP A 104 20.06 -12.31 -30.59
CA ASP A 104 20.82 -13.17 -29.68
C ASP A 104 19.98 -13.63 -28.49
N TYR A 105 19.02 -12.81 -28.05
CA TYR A 105 18.09 -13.17 -26.98
C TYR A 105 17.02 -14.15 -27.47
N VAL A 106 16.47 -13.94 -28.66
CA VAL A 106 15.46 -14.84 -29.25
C VAL A 106 16.06 -16.20 -29.63
N GLY A 107 17.33 -16.25 -30.05
CA GLY A 107 17.99 -17.52 -30.38
C GLY A 107 18.38 -18.36 -29.16
N ALA A 108 18.44 -17.78 -27.95
CA ALA A 108 18.77 -18.52 -26.73
C ALA A 108 17.63 -19.44 -26.25
N ASP A 109 16.38 -19.13 -26.60
CA ASP A 109 15.21 -19.93 -26.21
C ASP A 109 15.02 -21.18 -27.09
N ASP A 110 15.65 -21.23 -28.29
CA ASP A 110 15.57 -22.40 -29.17
C ASP A 110 16.37 -23.62 -28.63
N ASP A 111 17.33 -23.38 -27.73
CA ASP A 111 18.14 -24.43 -27.08
C ASP A 111 17.63 -24.80 -25.67
N VAL A 112 16.51 -24.22 -25.23
CA VAL A 112 15.88 -24.63 -23.96
C VAL A 112 15.29 -26.02 -24.17
N ALA A 113 15.97 -27.03 -23.64
CA ALA A 113 15.49 -28.40 -23.61
C ALA A 113 14.11 -28.42 -22.94
N VAL A 114 13.06 -28.50 -23.76
CA VAL A 114 11.70 -28.73 -23.29
C VAL A 114 11.74 -30.10 -22.62
N CYS A 115 11.58 -30.12 -21.29
CA CYS A 115 11.41 -31.36 -20.56
C CYS A 115 10.28 -32.15 -21.25
N SER A 116 10.57 -33.39 -21.64
CA SER A 116 9.58 -34.30 -22.19
C SER A 116 8.34 -34.30 -21.30
N GLU A 117 7.16 -34.40 -21.92
CA GLU A 117 5.88 -34.45 -21.21
C GLU A 117 5.98 -35.38 -19.99
N VAL A 118 5.93 -34.79 -18.79
CA VAL A 118 5.91 -35.56 -17.55
C VAL A 118 4.54 -36.21 -17.47
N SER A 119 4.50 -37.54 -17.40
CA SER A 119 3.23 -38.23 -17.32
C SER A 119 2.57 -37.96 -15.98
N LEU A 120 1.23 -37.98 -15.96
CA LEU A 120 0.48 -37.73 -14.72
C LEU A 120 0.81 -38.77 -13.63
N ASP A 121 1.24 -39.96 -14.02
CA ASP A 121 1.61 -41.05 -13.13
C ASP A 121 2.97 -40.78 -12.41
N ASP A 122 3.93 -40.14 -13.09
CA ASP A 122 5.24 -39.76 -12.50
C ASP A 122 5.10 -38.69 -11.40
N ILE A 123 4.10 -37.82 -11.55
CA ILE A 123 3.76 -36.79 -10.55
C ILE A 123 3.13 -37.42 -9.30
N ILE A 124 2.32 -38.46 -9.47
CA ILE A 124 1.64 -39.13 -8.35
C ILE A 124 2.63 -39.95 -7.52
N GLU A 125 3.67 -40.53 -8.15
CA GLU A 125 4.70 -41.29 -7.44
C GLU A 125 5.60 -40.37 -6.57
N THR A 126 5.88 -39.16 -7.04
CA THR A 126 6.68 -38.18 -6.28
C THR A 126 5.92 -37.50 -5.13
N VAL A 127 4.59 -37.54 -5.12
CA VAL A 127 3.71 -36.92 -4.10
C VAL A 127 3.24 -37.92 -3.04
N ARG A 128 3.84 -39.11 -2.94
CA ARG A 128 3.67 -39.98 -1.77
C ARG A 128 4.78 -39.74 -0.76
N PRO A 129 4.62 -38.81 0.21
CA PRO A 129 5.50 -38.79 1.37
C PRO A 129 5.18 -40.03 2.20
N ASP A 130 6.15 -40.92 2.36
CA ASP A 130 6.15 -41.90 3.44
C ASP A 130 6.05 -41.16 4.77
N THR A 131 4.83 -41.08 5.30
CA THR A 131 4.55 -40.59 6.64
C THR A 131 5.08 -41.61 7.65
N ALA A 132 6.26 -41.36 8.20
CA ALA A 132 6.82 -42.15 9.30
C ALA A 132 7.59 -41.27 10.30
N GLY A 133 6.87 -40.79 11.33
CA GLY A 133 7.40 -40.40 12.66
C GLY A 133 8.34 -39.18 12.68
N THR A 134 8.54 -38.44 13.78
CA THR A 134 8.16 -38.62 15.18
C THR A 134 8.10 -37.23 15.84
N SER A 135 7.17 -37.11 16.79
CA SER A 135 7.09 -36.08 17.82
C SER A 135 8.42 -35.84 18.52
N ASP A 136 8.85 -34.58 18.65
CA ASP A 136 9.63 -34.13 19.81
C ASP A 136 9.40 -32.63 20.04
N GLU A 137 8.94 -32.28 21.24
CA GLU A 137 8.78 -30.89 21.71
C GLU A 137 10.07 -30.50 22.44
N GLU A 138 10.92 -29.70 21.80
CA GLU A 138 12.02 -29.03 22.49
C GLU A 138 11.85 -27.50 22.41
N GLU A 139 11.87 -26.87 23.59
CA GLU A 139 11.94 -25.42 23.79
C GLU A 139 13.16 -24.86 23.06
N MET A 140 12.91 -24.05 22.02
CA MET A 140 13.94 -23.55 21.11
C MET A 140 13.89 -22.02 21.04
N ASP A 141 15.08 -21.43 21.20
CA ASP A 141 15.42 -20.00 21.29
C ASP A 141 14.63 -19.06 20.35
N ASP A 142 14.13 -17.94 20.89
CA ASP A 142 13.17 -16.96 20.31
C ASP A 142 13.54 -16.34 18.94
N ALA A 143 14.75 -16.57 18.42
CA ALA A 143 15.19 -16.07 17.12
C ALA A 143 14.98 -17.06 15.97
N ALA A 144 14.88 -18.36 16.26
CA ALA A 144 14.68 -19.40 15.24
C ALA A 144 13.20 -19.54 14.82
N GLU A 145 12.27 -19.22 15.72
CA GLU A 145 10.82 -19.35 15.52
C GLU A 145 10.30 -18.51 14.35
N ALA A 146 10.85 -17.30 14.13
CA ALA A 146 10.44 -16.43 13.03
C ALA A 146 10.76 -17.00 11.64
N SER A 147 11.86 -17.76 11.51
CA SER A 147 12.24 -18.38 10.23
C SER A 147 11.34 -19.56 9.88
N VAL A 148 10.99 -20.38 10.88
CA VAL A 148 10.11 -21.54 10.72
C VAL A 148 8.66 -21.09 10.46
N TYR A 149 8.24 -19.99 11.07
CA TYR A 149 6.91 -19.42 10.83
C TYR A 149 6.76 -18.85 9.39
N LEU A 150 7.83 -18.29 8.83
CA LEU A 150 7.83 -17.81 7.44
C LEU A 150 7.82 -18.97 6.43
N ASP A 151 8.61 -20.03 6.65
CA ASP A 151 8.64 -21.20 5.77
C ASP A 151 7.28 -21.93 5.74
N THR A 152 6.61 -22.02 6.88
CA THR A 152 5.27 -22.62 6.97
C THR A 152 4.19 -21.76 6.31
N LEU A 153 4.30 -20.42 6.33
CA LEU A 153 3.39 -19.52 5.62
C LEU A 153 3.54 -19.59 4.09
N VAL A 154 4.77 -19.77 3.58
CA VAL A 154 5.03 -19.91 2.14
C VAL A 154 4.48 -21.24 1.62
N GLN A 155 4.59 -22.33 2.41
CA GLN A 155 4.12 -23.65 1.99
C GLN A 155 2.59 -23.82 2.02
N LYS A 156 1.87 -23.12 2.90
CA LYS A 156 0.46 -23.45 3.15
C LYS A 156 -0.55 -22.71 2.26
N ASP A 157 -0.25 -21.47 1.84
CA ASP A 157 -1.27 -20.61 1.23
C ASP A 157 -0.95 -20.07 -0.17
N GLY A 158 0.27 -20.27 -0.70
CA GLY A 158 0.64 -19.78 -2.04
C GLY A 158 0.32 -18.28 -2.28
N SER A 159 0.14 -17.53 -1.19
CA SER A 159 -0.45 -16.20 -1.23
C SER A 159 0.60 -15.22 -1.74
N PRO A 160 0.31 -14.43 -2.80
CA PRO A 160 1.22 -13.39 -3.28
C PRO A 160 1.65 -12.41 -2.18
N LEU A 161 0.83 -12.24 -1.14
CA LEU A 161 1.16 -11.41 0.03
C LEU A 161 2.22 -12.05 0.93
N ALA A 162 2.22 -13.38 1.09
CA ALA A 162 3.25 -14.07 1.86
C ALA A 162 4.63 -13.95 1.19
N TRP A 163 4.67 -14.05 -0.14
CA TRP A 163 5.87 -13.82 -0.94
C TRP A 163 6.40 -12.40 -0.80
N LEU A 164 5.52 -11.39 -0.84
CA LEU A 164 5.89 -9.99 -0.66
C LEU A 164 6.49 -9.72 0.74
N VAL A 165 5.90 -10.28 1.79
CA VAL A 165 6.41 -10.13 3.16
C VAL A 165 7.77 -10.82 3.32
N ALA A 166 7.94 -12.02 2.77
CA ALA A 166 9.22 -12.74 2.78
C ALA A 166 10.32 -11.97 2.02
N LEU A 167 9.99 -11.42 0.84
CA LEU A 167 10.89 -10.57 0.05
C LEU A 167 11.33 -9.32 0.81
N CYS A 168 10.40 -8.64 1.48
CA CYS A 168 10.73 -7.47 2.30
C CYS A 168 11.70 -7.83 3.44
N PHE A 169 11.52 -8.99 4.07
CA PHE A 169 12.37 -9.43 5.17
C PHE A 169 13.79 -9.78 4.70
N GLU A 170 13.91 -10.51 3.59
CA GLU A 170 15.20 -10.82 2.96
C GLU A 170 15.92 -9.54 2.48
N LEU A 171 15.20 -8.59 1.89
CA LEU A 171 15.79 -7.30 1.49
C LEU A 171 16.35 -6.53 2.69
N GLN A 172 15.59 -6.49 3.79
CA GLN A 172 16.01 -5.81 5.02
C GLN A 172 17.23 -6.50 5.66
N ARG A 173 17.27 -7.83 5.64
CA ARG A 173 18.43 -8.64 6.08
C ARG A 173 19.66 -8.39 5.21
N ALA A 174 19.51 -8.34 3.88
CA ALA A 174 20.60 -8.07 2.95
C ALA A 174 21.19 -6.66 3.15
N GLN A 175 20.35 -5.65 3.38
CA GLN A 175 20.79 -4.29 3.71
C GLN A 175 21.57 -4.24 5.03
N LEU A 176 21.09 -4.97 6.04
CA LEU A 176 21.79 -5.13 7.32
C LEU A 176 23.17 -5.77 7.10
N LEU A 177 23.24 -6.89 6.40
CA LEU A 177 24.50 -7.56 6.09
C LEU A 177 25.46 -6.68 5.27
N ALA A 178 24.95 -5.92 4.30
CA ALA A 178 25.76 -4.96 3.55
C ALA A 178 26.34 -3.86 4.43
N LYS A 179 25.60 -3.40 5.45
CA LYS A 179 26.08 -2.39 6.42
C LYS A 179 27.17 -2.93 7.34
N TYR A 180 27.16 -4.24 7.64
CA TYR A 180 28.18 -4.90 8.47
C TYR A 180 29.33 -5.52 7.66
N ARG A 181 29.25 -5.53 6.31
CA ARG A 181 30.35 -5.93 5.43
C ARG A 181 31.38 -4.82 5.40
N THR A 182 32.32 -4.87 6.34
CA THR A 182 33.46 -3.95 6.43
C THR A 182 34.29 -3.98 5.13
N PRO A 183 34.71 -2.82 4.60
CA PRO A 183 35.68 -2.76 3.50
C PRO A 183 37.08 -3.04 4.09
N GLY A 184 37.40 -4.31 4.29
CA GLY A 184 38.58 -4.68 5.04
C GLY A 184 39.17 -6.04 4.68
N GLU A 185 39.49 -6.25 3.40
CA GLU A 185 40.52 -7.22 2.99
C GLU A 185 40.93 -6.94 1.52
N ARG A 186 41.69 -5.86 1.34
CA ARG A 186 42.64 -5.75 0.23
C ARG A 186 43.94 -5.23 0.81
N HIS A 187 44.71 -6.07 1.49
CA HIS A 187 46.15 -5.84 1.65
C HIS A 187 46.88 -7.18 1.53
N ASN A 188 47.70 -7.22 0.47
CA ASN A 188 48.77 -8.16 0.10
C ASN A 188 48.37 -9.48 -0.57
#